data_AF-A0A1C1A5K3-F1
#
_entry.id   AF-A0A1C1A5K3-F1
#
_cell.length_a   1.000
_cell.length_b   1.000
_cell.length_c   1.000
_cell.angle_alpha   90.00
_cell.angle_beta   90.00
_cell.angle_gamma   90.00
#
_symmetry.space_group_name_H-M   'P 1'
#
loop_
_entity.id
_entity.type
_entity.pdbx_description
1 polymer ?
#
loop_
_entity_poly.entity_id
_entity_poly.type
_entity_poly.pdbx_seq_one_letter_code
_entity_poly.pdbx_strand_id
1 'polypeptide(L)'
;MPKKELSAKPLATWQKTSASAIPIVKDVVVTGVTITNAGAGYSSTPTVTITGPTGTKTAKAVVTYTQDFKTNGSISSITLD
;
A
#
# COMPACT_ATOMS: atom_id res chain seq x y z
N MET A 1 -9.04 -25.77 -40.78
CA MET A 1 -9.84 -25.35 -39.61
C MET A 1 -9.44 -23.92 -39.27
N PRO A 2 -10.32 -22.91 -39.38
CA PRO A 2 -9.96 -21.55 -39.00
C PRO A 2 -9.81 -21.48 -37.48
N LYS A 3 -8.65 -21.02 -37.02
CA LYS A 3 -8.37 -20.75 -35.60
C LYS A 3 -9.28 -19.59 -35.20
N LYS A 4 -10.37 -19.89 -34.50
CA LYS A 4 -11.25 -18.89 -33.89
C LYS A 4 -10.43 -18.24 -32.78
N GLU A 5 -9.80 -17.11 -33.04
CA GLU A 5 -9.17 -16.31 -31.99
C GLU A 5 -10.29 -15.83 -31.06
N LEU A 6 -10.41 -16.47 -29.90
CA LEU A 6 -11.15 -15.88 -28.80
C LEU A 6 -10.42 -14.58 -28.45
N SER A 7 -11.03 -13.43 -28.74
CA SER A 7 -10.61 -12.17 -28.13
C SER A 7 -10.68 -12.36 -26.61
N ALA A 8 -9.54 -12.63 -25.99
CA ALA A 8 -9.46 -12.69 -24.54
C ALA A 8 -9.86 -11.31 -24.03
N LYS A 9 -11.05 -11.19 -23.43
CA LYS A 9 -11.35 -10.06 -22.54
C LYS A 9 -10.16 -9.98 -21.59
N PRO A 10 -9.44 -8.85 -21.49
CA PRO A 10 -8.35 -8.75 -20.54
C PRO A 10 -8.89 -9.16 -19.18
N LEU A 11 -8.38 -10.25 -18.61
CA LEU A 11 -8.70 -10.65 -17.25
C LEU A 11 -8.31 -9.46 -16.39
N ALA A 12 -9.24 -8.96 -15.56
CA ALA A 12 -8.99 -7.80 -14.72
C ALA A 12 -7.71 -8.04 -13.91
N THR A 13 -6.63 -7.35 -14.26
CA THR A 13 -5.36 -7.46 -13.57
C THR A 13 -5.44 -6.62 -12.31
N TRP A 14 -5.02 -7.19 -11.18
CA TRP A 14 -4.88 -6.43 -9.94
C TRP A 14 -4.00 -5.21 -10.20
N GLN A 15 -4.56 -4.01 -10.01
CA GLN A 15 -3.79 -2.79 -10.19
C GLN A 15 -2.82 -2.65 -9.02
N LYS A 16 -1.56 -2.34 -9.33
CA LYS A 16 -0.58 -1.96 -8.33
C LYS A 16 -0.43 -0.45 -8.33
N THR A 17 -0.62 0.15 -7.18
CA THR A 17 -0.48 1.59 -6.98
C THR A 17 0.45 1.82 -5.80
N SER A 18 1.44 2.69 -5.98
CA SER A 18 2.37 3.05 -4.92
C SER A 18 1.62 3.75 -3.77
N ALA A 19 1.92 3.35 -2.54
CA ALA A 19 1.48 4.10 -1.37
C ALA A 19 2.38 5.32 -1.13
N SER A 20 1.84 6.32 -0.45
CA SER A 20 2.57 7.51 0.00
C SER A 20 2.04 7.97 1.35
N ALA A 21 2.94 8.42 2.21
CA ALA A 21 2.62 8.87 3.55
C ALA A 21 3.59 9.96 4.00
N ILE A 22 3.15 10.79 4.94
CA ILE A 22 3.91 11.90 5.52
C ILE A 22 4.06 11.62 7.03
N PRO A 23 5.28 11.63 7.59
CA PRO A 23 5.47 11.49 9.02
C PRO A 23 5.00 12.75 9.77
N ILE A 24 4.40 12.56 10.93
CA ILE A 24 4.09 13.62 11.88
C ILE A 24 5.23 13.69 12.87
N VAL A 25 5.88 14.85 12.98
CA VAL A 25 7.05 15.06 13.85
C VAL A 25 6.71 16.08 14.92
N LYS A 26 6.99 15.75 16.18
CA LYS A 26 6.88 16.65 17.33
C LYS A 26 8.15 16.53 18.17
N ASP A 27 8.74 17.68 18.52
CA ASP A 27 9.97 17.73 19.34
C ASP A 27 11.10 16.83 18.80
N VAL A 28 11.29 16.82 17.47
CA VAL A 28 12.32 16.03 16.75
C VAL A 28 12.05 14.51 16.73
N VAL A 29 10.88 14.05 17.22
CA VAL A 29 10.49 12.63 17.24
C VAL A 29 9.29 12.41 16.32
N VAL A 30 9.28 11.30 15.58
CA VAL A 30 8.10 10.89 14.80
C VAL A 30 7.03 10.38 15.75
N THR A 31 5.89 11.06 15.77
CA THR A 31 4.75 10.74 16.66
C THR A 31 3.56 10.13 15.94
N GLY A 32 3.57 10.12 14.60
CA GLY A 32 2.53 9.50 13.80
C GLY A 32 2.86 9.49 12.31
N VAL A 33 1.92 8.97 11.52
CA VAL A 33 2.03 8.88 10.06
C VAL A 33 0.68 9.21 9.43
N THR A 34 0.65 10.19 8.54
CA THR A 34 -0.53 10.52 7.72
C THR A 34 -0.41 9.83 6.37
N ILE A 35 -1.34 8.93 6.05
CA ILE A 35 -1.41 8.29 4.74
C ILE A 35 -2.01 9.29 3.74
N THR A 36 -1.26 9.64 2.69
CA THR A 36 -1.76 10.50 1.59
C THR A 36 -2.25 9.69 0.39
N ASN A 37 -1.70 8.48 0.21
CA ASN A 37 -2.19 7.48 -0.72
C ASN A 37 -2.00 6.09 -0.10
N ALA A 38 -3.09 5.34 0.03
CA ALA A 38 -3.09 4.00 0.60
C ALA A 38 -2.39 2.94 -0.28
N GLY A 39 -2.11 3.28 -1.55
CA GLY A 39 -1.66 2.33 -2.55
C GLY A 39 -2.73 1.29 -2.89
N ALA A 40 -2.37 0.31 -3.71
CA ALA A 40 -3.22 -0.83 -4.06
C ALA A 40 -2.37 -2.02 -4.50
N GLY A 41 -2.94 -3.22 -4.41
CA GLY A 41 -2.32 -4.46 -4.86
C GLY A 41 -1.41 -5.13 -3.82
N TYR A 42 -1.49 -4.74 -2.54
CA TYR A 42 -0.81 -5.45 -1.45
C TYR A 42 -1.51 -6.80 -1.21
N SER A 43 -0.83 -7.91 -1.46
CA SER A 43 -1.33 -9.27 -1.17
C SER A 43 -1.05 -9.72 0.27
N SER A 44 -0.19 -9.00 0.98
CA SER A 44 0.15 -9.20 2.39
C SER A 44 0.44 -7.86 3.04
N THR A 45 0.44 -7.83 4.38
CA THR A 45 0.74 -6.60 5.13
C THR A 45 2.18 -6.16 4.87
N PRO A 46 2.43 -4.94 4.39
CA PRO A 46 3.77 -4.45 4.14
C PRO A 46 4.47 -4.06 5.45
N THR A 47 5.80 -4.16 5.47
CA THR A 47 6.62 -3.55 6.52
C THR A 47 6.83 -2.07 6.20
N VAL A 48 6.46 -1.19 7.13
CA VAL A 48 6.73 0.25 7.00
C VAL A 48 7.97 0.58 7.81
N THR A 49 8.95 1.21 7.16
CA THR A 49 10.19 1.68 7.78
C THR A 49 10.29 3.19 7.69
N ILE A 50 10.76 3.81 8.76
CA ILE A 50 10.97 5.25 8.87
C ILE A 50 12.43 5.46 9.20
N THR A 51 13.19 5.96 8.22
CA THR A 51 14.62 6.20 8.37
C THR A 51 14.85 7.66 8.71
N GLY A 52 15.55 7.91 9.82
CA GLY A 52 15.97 9.24 10.25
C GLY A 52 17.47 9.30 10.52
N PRO A 53 18.01 10.47 10.88
CA PRO A 53 19.44 10.66 11.14
C PRO A 53 19.95 9.83 12.33
N THR A 54 19.07 9.46 13.26
CA THR A 54 19.41 8.71 14.48
C THR A 54 19.13 7.22 14.37
N GLY A 55 18.63 6.72 13.23
CA GLY A 55 18.36 5.31 13.00
C GLY A 55 17.05 5.04 12.27
N THR A 56 16.62 3.77 12.32
CA THR A 56 15.39 3.29 11.66
C THR A 56 14.36 2.89 12.70
N LYS A 57 13.12 3.33 12.50
CA LYS A 57 11.93 2.89 13.26
C LYS A 57 11.03 2.06 12.35
N THR A 58 10.36 1.07 12.91
CA THR A 58 9.32 0.31 12.22
C THR A 58 7.94 0.83 12.60
N ALA A 59 7.00 0.63 11.70
CA ALA A 59 5.59 0.85 11.94
C ALA A 59 4.79 -0.34 11.42
N LYS A 60 3.70 -0.66 12.10
CA LYS A 60 2.74 -1.67 11.66
C LYS A 60 1.76 -1.04 10.69
N ALA A 61 1.66 -1.61 9.49
CA ALA A 61 0.57 -1.30 8.56
C ALA A 61 -0.61 -2.26 8.77
N VAL A 62 -1.81 -1.83 8.41
CA VAL A 62 -2.97 -2.70 8.25
C VAL A 62 -3.47 -2.56 6.82
N VAL A 63 -3.77 -3.69 6.17
CA VAL A 63 -4.28 -3.73 4.79
C VAL A 63 -5.76 -4.11 4.78
N THR A 64 -6.53 -3.45 3.93
CA THR A 64 -7.92 -3.79 3.65
C THR A 64 -8.06 -4.33 2.24
N TYR A 65 -8.91 -5.34 2.08
CA TYR A 65 -9.19 -6.00 0.82
C TYR A 65 -10.61 -5.67 0.35
N THR A 66 -10.76 -5.41 -0.94
CA THR A 66 -12.02 -5.03 -1.58
C THR A 66 -12.21 -5.80 -2.89
N GLN A 67 -13.45 -5.83 -3.41
CA GLN A 67 -13.72 -6.43 -4.72
C GLN A 67 -13.35 -5.53 -5.90
N ASP A 68 -13.11 -4.22 -5.67
CA ASP A 68 -12.61 -3.32 -6.71
C ASP A 68 -11.12 -3.61 -6.97
N PHE A 69 -10.81 -4.00 -8.21
CA PHE A 69 -9.45 -4.29 -8.68
C PHE A 69 -8.49 -3.10 -8.59
N LYS A 70 -9.01 -1.86 -8.51
CA LYS A 70 -8.22 -0.63 -8.38
C LYS A 70 -7.80 -0.33 -6.94
N THR A 71 -8.59 -0.73 -5.95
CA THR A 71 -8.39 -0.35 -4.53
C THR A 71 -8.22 -1.54 -3.60
N ASN A 72 -8.19 -2.76 -4.13
CA ASN A 72 -7.97 -3.93 -3.28
C ASN A 72 -6.53 -3.99 -2.78
N GLY A 73 -6.38 -4.40 -1.52
CA GLY A 73 -5.08 -4.48 -0.89
C GLY A 73 -4.51 -3.08 -0.75
N SER A 74 -5.23 -2.21 -0.05
CA SER A 74 -4.84 -0.83 0.27
C SER A 74 -4.53 -0.70 1.75
N ILE A 75 -3.57 0.17 2.10
CA ILE A 75 -3.21 0.43 3.50
C ILE A 75 -4.30 1.26 4.18
N SER A 76 -4.91 0.74 5.24
CA SER A 76 -5.95 1.42 6.03
C SER A 76 -5.39 2.19 7.22
N SER A 77 -4.31 1.71 7.83
CA SER A 77 -3.66 2.41 8.94
C SER A 77 -2.16 2.10 8.99
N ILE A 78 -1.41 3.03 9.59
CA ILE A 78 -0.01 2.88 9.96
C ILE A 78 0.13 3.33 11.42
N THR A 79 0.63 2.45 12.28
CA THR A 79 0.84 2.73 13.72
C THR A 79 2.31 2.51 14.06
N LEU A 80 2.93 3.47 14.75
CA LEU A 80 4.31 3.34 15.24
C LEU A 80 4.38 2.27 16.34
N ASP A 81 5.47 1.50 16.37
CA ASP A 81 5.80 0.58 17.47
C ASP A 81 6.36 1.33 18.70
#